data_AF-A0A9E4XY19-F1
#
_entry.id   AF-A0A9E4XY19-F1
#
_cell.length_a   1.000
_cell.length_b   1.000
_cell.length_c   1.000
_cell.angle_alpha   90.00
_cell.angle_beta   90.00
_cell.angle_gamma   90.00
#
_symmetry.space_group_name_H-M   'P 1'
#
loop_
_entity.id
_entity.type
_entity.pdbx_description
1 polymer ?
#
loop_
_entity_poly.entity_id
_entity_poly.type
_entity_poly.pdbx_seq_one_letter_code
_entity_poly.pdbx_strand_id
1 'polypeptide(L)'
;MISFEIPSSIEQTVSMIESVATEMMRPQARYYDDHEHEIPWDYINFMHAALQSAGAEVNLAPTSSQDEHQEAGGEATIGFPSTGYLGMAHYVEMLSWGDAGLYLCTPQGGLGAAAVSAAGTPEQVAKFLERFKGDRAVFSAMAITEPHAGSDTAAIKTTAVRDG
;
A
#
# COMPACT_ATOMS: atom_id res chain seq x y z
N MET A 1 24.59 7.02 -19.42
CA MET A 1 23.45 7.51 -20.22
C MET A 1 22.23 7.42 -19.31
N ILE A 2 21.48 8.50 -19.13
CA ILE A 2 20.24 8.47 -18.34
C ILE A 2 19.13 8.02 -19.28
N SER A 3 18.31 7.06 -18.86
CA SER A 3 17.10 6.63 -19.56
C SER A 3 15.88 7.01 -18.73
N PHE A 4 14.80 7.36 -19.41
CA PHE A 4 13.48 7.63 -18.83
C PHE A 4 12.44 6.64 -19.36
N GLU A 5 12.88 5.58 -20.05
CA GLU A 5 12.00 4.49 -20.47
C GLU A 5 11.56 3.69 -19.25
N ILE A 6 10.27 3.36 -19.20
CA ILE A 6 9.72 2.55 -18.13
C ILE A 6 10.23 1.11 -18.32
N PRO A 7 10.78 0.47 -17.28
CA PRO A 7 11.14 -0.94 -17.36
C PRO A 7 9.94 -1.81 -17.76
N SER A 8 10.13 -2.77 -18.66
CA SER A 8 9.06 -3.60 -19.21
C SER A 8 8.25 -4.38 -18.14
N SER A 9 8.87 -4.72 -17.02
CA SER A 9 8.17 -5.34 -15.88
C SER A 9 7.14 -4.41 -15.23
N ILE A 10 7.43 -3.11 -15.18
CA ILE A 10 6.51 -2.09 -14.69
C ILE A 10 5.41 -1.85 -15.73
N GLU A 11 5.74 -1.78 -17.02
CA GLU A 11 4.74 -1.61 -18.08
C GLU A 11 3.69 -2.74 -18.09
N GLN A 12 4.13 -4.00 -17.93
CA GLN A 12 3.23 -5.15 -17.82
C GLN A 12 2.31 -5.02 -16.60
N THR A 13 2.88 -4.61 -15.47
CA THR A 13 2.11 -4.38 -14.23
C THR A 13 1.06 -3.29 -14.41
N VAL A 14 1.44 -2.17 -15.00
CA VAL A 14 0.54 -1.03 -15.27
C VAL A 14 -0.58 -1.44 -16.22
N SER A 15 -0.30 -2.20 -17.28
CA SER A 15 -1.32 -2.64 -18.24
C SER A 15 -2.40 -3.52 -17.60
N MET A 16 -2.03 -4.37 -16.63
CA MET A 16 -3.01 -5.15 -15.86
C MET A 16 -3.89 -4.25 -14.99
N ILE A 17 -3.29 -3.24 -14.36
CA ILE A 17 -4.01 -2.30 -13.47
C ILE A 17 -4.89 -1.34 -14.27
N GLU A 18 -4.47 -0.95 -15.46
CA GLU A 18 -5.28 -0.15 -16.38
C GLU A 18 -6.62 -0.84 -16.67
N SER A 19 -6.62 -2.18 -16.84
CA SER A 19 -7.87 -2.94 -17.01
C SER A 19 -8.77 -2.86 -15.79
N VAL A 20 -8.21 -2.87 -14.57
CA VAL A 20 -8.99 -2.65 -13.34
C VAL A 20 -9.55 -1.23 -13.31
N ALA A 21 -8.73 -0.25 -13.66
CA ALA A 21 -9.13 1.15 -13.69
C ALA A 21 -10.28 1.40 -14.70
N THR A 22 -10.17 0.88 -15.93
CA THR A 22 -11.17 1.09 -16.99
C THR A 22 -12.46 0.31 -16.75
N GLU A 23 -12.36 -0.93 -16.30
CA GLU A 23 -13.52 -1.82 -16.22
C GLU A 23 -14.23 -1.77 -14.86
N MET A 24 -13.50 -1.54 -13.77
CA MET A 24 -14.07 -1.64 -12.41
C MET A 24 -14.15 -0.31 -11.67
N MET A 25 -13.24 0.63 -11.94
CA MET A 25 -13.21 1.89 -11.21
C MET A 25 -14.00 2.97 -11.94
N ARG A 26 -13.58 3.34 -13.16
CA ARG A 26 -14.17 4.47 -13.89
C ARG A 26 -15.68 4.40 -14.11
N PRO A 27 -16.29 3.23 -14.42
CA PRO A 27 -17.74 3.15 -14.60
C PRO A 27 -18.52 3.44 -13.33
N GLN A 28 -17.92 3.21 -12.16
CA GLN A 28 -18.55 3.35 -10.85
C GLN A 28 -18.14 4.64 -10.12
N ALA A 29 -17.05 5.29 -10.55
CA ALA A 29 -16.48 6.47 -9.89
C ALA A 29 -17.52 7.54 -9.55
N ARG A 30 -18.34 7.96 -10.54
CA ARG A 30 -19.36 8.99 -10.30
C ARG A 30 -20.46 8.54 -9.35
N TYR A 31 -20.82 7.26 -9.40
CA TYR A 31 -21.84 6.71 -8.51
C TYR A 31 -21.38 6.83 -7.05
N TYR A 32 -20.17 6.36 -6.73
CA TYR A 32 -19.65 6.42 -5.36
C TYR A 32 -19.29 7.84 -4.89
N ASP A 33 -18.95 8.77 -5.81
CA ASP A 33 -18.83 10.20 -5.51
C ASP A 33 -20.17 10.79 -5.04
N ASP A 34 -21.27 10.46 -5.73
CA ASP A 34 -22.62 10.92 -5.35
C ASP A 34 -23.19 10.16 -4.13
N HIS A 35 -22.64 8.98 -3.81
CA HIS A 35 -23.08 8.09 -2.73
C HIS A 35 -21.94 7.81 -1.75
N GLU A 36 -21.31 8.86 -1.21
CA GLU A 36 -20.09 8.82 -0.38
C GLU A 36 -20.11 7.79 0.76
N HIS A 37 -21.29 7.47 1.30
CA HIS A 37 -21.44 6.54 2.43
C HIS A 37 -21.67 5.08 2.03
N GLU A 38 -21.78 4.79 0.74
CA GLU A 38 -21.89 3.42 0.25
C GLU A 38 -20.51 2.79 0.10
N ILE A 39 -20.34 1.59 0.65
CA ILE A 39 -19.06 0.88 0.63
C ILE A 39 -18.95 0.09 -0.68
N PRO A 40 -17.87 0.28 -1.48
CA PRO A 40 -17.70 -0.39 -2.77
C PRO A 40 -17.23 -1.85 -2.59
N TRP A 41 -18.11 -2.71 -2.05
CA TRP A 41 -17.77 -4.09 -1.71
C TRP A 41 -17.32 -4.92 -2.91
N ASP A 42 -17.87 -4.69 -4.10
CA ASP A 42 -17.45 -5.41 -5.30
C ASP A 42 -15.99 -5.12 -5.66
N TYR A 43 -15.58 -3.84 -5.56
CA TYR A 43 -14.18 -3.44 -5.74
C TYR A 43 -13.29 -4.03 -4.65
N ILE A 44 -13.68 -3.90 -3.37
CA ILE A 44 -12.91 -4.40 -2.22
C ILE A 44 -12.67 -5.91 -2.34
N ASN A 45 -13.73 -6.68 -2.60
CA ASN A 45 -13.64 -8.14 -2.68
C ASN A 45 -12.80 -8.59 -3.88
N PHE A 46 -12.95 -7.92 -5.02
CA PHE A 46 -12.12 -8.19 -6.20
C PHE A 46 -10.63 -7.91 -5.91
N MET A 47 -10.31 -6.72 -5.38
CA MET A 47 -8.94 -6.35 -5.08
C MET A 47 -8.32 -7.26 -4.01
N HIS A 48 -9.10 -7.66 -3.00
CA HIS A 48 -8.65 -8.64 -2.02
C HIS A 48 -8.25 -9.96 -2.68
N ALA A 49 -9.12 -10.52 -3.54
CA ALA A 49 -8.83 -11.77 -4.25
C ALA A 49 -7.61 -11.62 -5.19
N ALA A 50 -7.51 -10.50 -5.90
CA ALA A 50 -6.37 -10.21 -6.77
C ALA A 50 -5.04 -10.16 -5.99
N LEU A 51 -5.01 -9.44 -4.87
CA LEU A 51 -3.82 -9.33 -4.01
C LEU A 51 -3.41 -10.68 -3.42
N GLN A 52 -4.37 -11.51 -2.99
CA GLN A 52 -4.08 -12.88 -2.53
C GLN A 52 -3.49 -13.75 -3.65
N SER A 53 -4.05 -13.68 -4.86
CA SER A 53 -3.57 -14.45 -6.02
C SER A 53 -2.18 -14.04 -6.48
N ALA A 54 -1.85 -12.75 -6.36
CA ALA A 54 -0.56 -12.19 -6.74
C ALA A 54 0.54 -12.43 -5.69
N GLY A 55 0.18 -12.95 -4.50
CA GLY A 55 1.10 -13.03 -3.36
C GLY A 55 1.60 -11.65 -2.93
N ALA A 56 0.77 -10.61 -3.11
CA ALA A 56 1.16 -9.23 -2.89
C ALA A 56 1.62 -8.99 -1.45
N GLU A 57 2.66 -8.18 -1.29
CA GLU A 57 3.16 -7.82 0.03
C GLU A 57 2.11 -7.02 0.82
N VAL A 58 2.11 -7.22 2.15
CA VAL A 58 1.24 -6.46 3.06
C VAL A 58 1.59 -4.98 3.06
N ASN A 59 2.85 -4.66 2.76
CA ASN A 59 3.36 -3.29 2.66
C ASN A 59 3.25 -2.78 1.22
N LEU A 60 2.72 -1.56 1.06
CA LEU A 60 2.69 -0.88 -0.24
C LEU A 60 4.08 -0.41 -0.67
N ALA A 61 4.88 0.03 0.30
CA ALA A 61 6.26 0.40 0.05
C ALA A 61 7.08 -0.88 -0.16
N PRO A 62 8.00 -0.90 -1.14
CA PRO A 62 8.92 -2.02 -1.30
C PRO A 62 9.63 -2.23 0.03
N THR A 63 9.59 -3.45 0.55
CA THR A 63 10.52 -3.82 1.60
C THR A 63 11.89 -3.75 0.96
N SER A 64 12.67 -2.71 1.27
CA SER A 64 14.09 -2.74 0.96
C SER A 64 14.59 -4.03 1.59
N SER A 65 15.11 -4.95 0.78
CA SER A 65 15.86 -6.10 1.26
C SER A 65 17.06 -5.58 2.06
N GLN A 66 16.81 -5.19 3.32
CA GLN A 66 17.86 -4.92 4.29
C GLN A 66 18.63 -6.21 4.60
N ASP A 67 18.06 -7.37 4.25
CA ASP A 67 18.66 -8.68 4.48
C ASP A 67 19.58 -9.17 3.34
N GLU A 68 19.52 -8.63 2.11
CA GLU A 68 20.33 -9.20 1.01
C GLU A 68 21.74 -8.59 0.86
N HIS A 69 22.03 -7.47 1.53
CA HIS A 69 23.36 -6.86 1.49
C HIS A 69 24.28 -7.30 2.63
N GLN A 70 23.89 -8.31 3.43
CA GLN A 70 24.67 -8.74 4.58
C GLN A 70 25.10 -10.21 4.57
N GLU A 71 25.12 -10.92 3.43
CA GLU A 71 25.70 -12.30 3.41
C GLU A 71 26.58 -12.68 2.21
N ALA A 72 26.92 -11.77 1.29
CA ALA A 72 27.90 -12.07 0.25
C ALA A 72 29.14 -11.18 0.40
N GLY A 73 30.23 -11.75 0.94
CA GLY A 73 31.57 -11.15 0.96
C GLY A 73 32.21 -10.99 -0.42
N GLY A 74 31.47 -10.45 -1.39
CA GLY A 74 31.92 -10.05 -2.72
C GLY A 74 31.94 -8.52 -2.83
N GLU A 75 32.85 -7.98 -3.64
CA GLU A 75 32.91 -6.55 -3.97
C GLU A 75 31.52 -6.00 -4.33
N ALA A 76 31.15 -4.89 -3.68
CA ALA A 76 29.93 -4.16 -3.96
C ALA A 76 29.94 -3.70 -5.42
N THR A 77 29.33 -4.49 -6.30
CA THR A 77 28.94 -3.99 -7.62
C THR A 77 27.96 -2.85 -7.37
N ILE A 78 28.20 -1.70 -7.99
CA ILE A 78 27.26 -0.57 -7.97
C ILE A 78 26.06 -1.03 -8.81
N GLY A 79 25.18 -1.83 -8.19
CA GLY A 79 23.96 -2.31 -8.79
C GLY A 79 23.07 -1.12 -9.14
N PHE A 80 22.29 -1.26 -10.21
CA PHE A 80 21.27 -0.27 -10.52
C PHE A 80 20.32 -0.12 -9.32
N PRO A 81 19.82 1.11 -9.04
CA PRO A 81 18.85 1.31 -7.97
C PRO A 81 17.65 0.39 -8.13
N SER A 82 17.11 -0.12 -7.02
CA SER A 82 15.85 -0.87 -7.03
C SER A 82 14.75 -0.05 -7.71
N THR A 83 14.02 -0.69 -8.62
CA THR A 83 12.86 -0.09 -9.31
C THR A 83 11.58 -0.20 -8.48
N GLY A 84 11.64 -0.72 -7.25
CA GLY A 84 10.45 -0.95 -6.42
C GLY A 84 9.59 0.31 -6.22
N TYR A 85 10.21 1.43 -5.85
CA TYR A 85 9.48 2.70 -5.67
C TYR A 85 8.99 3.29 -6.99
N LEU A 86 9.67 3.04 -8.11
CA LEU A 86 9.20 3.43 -9.44
C LEU A 86 7.96 2.62 -9.84
N GLY A 87 7.98 1.30 -9.58
CA GLY A 87 6.83 0.43 -9.80
C GLY A 87 5.64 0.84 -8.93
N MET A 88 5.88 1.13 -7.64
CA MET A 88 4.86 1.65 -6.74
C MET A 88 4.27 2.98 -7.25
N ALA A 89 5.10 3.90 -7.73
CA ALA A 89 4.62 5.20 -8.25
C ALA A 89 3.65 5.00 -9.42
N HIS A 90 4.01 4.18 -10.41
CA HIS A 90 3.13 3.90 -11.55
C HIS A 90 1.88 3.10 -11.18
N TYR A 91 2.00 2.17 -10.23
CA TYR A 91 0.85 1.43 -9.68
C TYR A 91 -0.19 2.40 -9.08
N VAL A 92 0.27 3.29 -8.20
CA VAL A 92 -0.58 4.27 -7.52
C VAL A 92 -1.14 5.29 -8.50
N GLU A 93 -0.33 5.75 -9.46
CA GLU A 93 -0.76 6.66 -10.53
C GLU A 93 -1.92 6.06 -11.34
N MET A 94 -1.80 4.80 -11.78
CA MET A 94 -2.82 4.17 -12.62
C MET A 94 -4.15 3.93 -11.88
N LEU A 95 -4.08 3.47 -10.61
CA LEU A 95 -5.29 3.34 -9.79
C LEU A 95 -5.93 4.70 -9.50
N SER A 96 -5.11 5.72 -9.20
CA SER A 96 -5.61 7.09 -8.96
C SER A 96 -6.25 7.70 -10.21
N TRP A 97 -5.74 7.37 -11.40
CA TRP A 97 -6.37 7.74 -12.67
C TRP A 97 -7.72 7.04 -12.88
N GLY A 98 -7.86 5.82 -12.38
CA GLY A 98 -9.13 5.10 -12.33
C GLY A 98 -10.15 5.83 -11.46
N ASP A 99 -9.84 5.95 -10.17
CA ASP A 99 -10.54 6.78 -9.18
C ASP A 99 -9.74 6.79 -7.86
N ALA A 100 -9.43 7.97 -7.33
CA ALA A 100 -8.63 8.10 -6.11
C ALA A 100 -9.37 7.64 -4.84
N GLY A 101 -10.69 7.77 -4.78
CA GLY A 101 -11.50 7.33 -3.64
C GLY A 101 -11.58 5.80 -3.57
N LEU A 102 -11.91 5.16 -4.69
CA LEU A 102 -11.92 3.70 -4.81
C LEU A 102 -10.53 3.11 -4.55
N TYR A 103 -9.47 3.73 -5.09
CA TYR A 103 -8.10 3.30 -4.78
C TYR A 103 -7.84 3.26 -3.27
N LEU A 104 -8.26 4.29 -2.53
CA LEU A 104 -8.12 4.33 -1.07
C LEU A 104 -8.97 3.29 -0.33
N CYS A 105 -9.96 2.68 -1.00
CA CYS A 105 -10.70 1.51 -0.51
C CYS A 105 -10.01 0.17 -0.79
N THR A 106 -8.79 0.14 -1.35
CA THR A 106 -8.06 -1.12 -1.57
C THR A 106 -7.69 -1.78 -0.23
N PRO A 107 -8.10 -3.04 0.03
CA PRO A 107 -7.86 -3.70 1.31
C PRO A 107 -6.41 -4.21 1.42
N GLN A 108 -5.52 -3.33 1.88
CA GLN A 108 -4.11 -3.64 2.11
C GLN A 108 -3.58 -3.03 3.41
N GLY A 109 -2.35 -3.39 3.77
CA GLY A 109 -1.70 -2.90 4.98
C GLY A 109 -1.35 -1.42 4.98
N GLY A 110 -1.07 -0.82 3.82
CA GLY A 110 -0.88 0.63 3.69
C GLY A 110 0.05 1.25 4.75
N LEU A 111 -0.30 2.45 5.22
CA LEU A 111 0.51 3.18 6.22
C LEU A 111 0.52 2.52 7.60
N GLY A 112 -0.56 1.85 8.01
CA GLY A 112 -0.61 1.18 9.31
C GLY A 112 0.31 -0.04 9.38
N ALA A 113 0.38 -0.85 8.31
CA ALA A 113 1.35 -1.94 8.22
C ALA A 113 2.78 -1.41 8.15
N ALA A 114 3.04 -0.33 7.41
CA ALA A 114 4.34 0.30 7.36
C ALA A 114 4.81 0.76 8.75
N ALA A 115 3.93 1.35 9.57
CA ALA A 115 4.23 1.75 10.94
C ALA A 115 4.56 0.55 11.84
N VAL A 116 3.79 -0.55 11.72
CA VAL A 116 4.06 -1.80 12.46
C VAL A 116 5.39 -2.42 12.02
N SER A 117 5.66 -2.50 10.72
CA SER A 117 6.93 -3.01 10.19
C SER A 117 8.13 -2.18 10.65
N ALA A 118 7.98 -0.86 10.74
CA ALA A 118 9.08 0.04 11.09
C ALA A 118 9.40 0.09 12.60
N ALA A 119 8.38 -0.02 13.47
CA ALA A 119 8.53 0.22 14.91
C ALA A 119 8.16 -0.98 15.81
N GLY A 120 7.58 -2.03 15.26
CA GLY A 120 7.12 -3.19 16.01
C GLY A 120 8.25 -4.16 16.36
N THR A 121 8.10 -4.88 17.48
CA THR A 121 8.94 -6.07 17.76
C THR A 121 8.63 -7.19 16.76
N PRO A 122 9.52 -8.19 16.57
CA PRO A 122 9.24 -9.32 15.69
C PRO A 122 7.90 -10.02 15.97
N GLU A 123 7.55 -10.16 17.26
CA GLU A 123 6.28 -10.75 17.68
C GLU A 123 5.07 -9.86 17.33
N GLN A 124 5.22 -8.54 17.44
CA GLN A 124 4.18 -7.59 17.05
C GLN A 124 3.98 -7.59 15.53
N VAL A 125 5.07 -7.56 14.76
CA VAL A 125 5.04 -7.62 13.29
C VAL A 125 4.35 -8.91 12.84
N ALA A 126 4.76 -10.06 13.36
CA ALA A 126 4.12 -11.34 13.04
C ALA A 126 2.62 -11.32 13.38
N LYS A 127 2.27 -10.95 14.63
CA LYS A 127 0.89 -10.96 15.12
C LYS A 127 -0.05 -10.02 14.35
N PHE A 128 0.41 -8.82 14.01
CA PHE A 128 -0.45 -7.81 13.39
C PHE A 128 -0.52 -7.96 11.88
N LEU A 129 0.59 -8.29 11.21
CA LEU A 129 0.61 -8.41 9.75
C LEU A 129 0.06 -9.74 9.23
N GLU A 130 0.04 -10.80 10.05
CA GLU A 130 -0.62 -12.07 9.70
C GLU A 130 -2.11 -11.89 9.35
N ARG A 131 -2.77 -10.87 9.91
CA ARG A 131 -4.19 -10.58 9.67
C ARG A 131 -4.51 -10.30 8.20
N PHE A 132 -3.55 -9.81 7.42
CA PHE A 132 -3.74 -9.50 5.99
C PHE A 132 -3.67 -10.74 5.08
N LYS A 133 -3.32 -11.91 5.62
CA LYS A 133 -3.21 -13.18 4.87
C LYS A 133 -4.46 -14.06 4.93
N GLY A 134 -5.54 -13.59 5.56
CA GLY A 134 -6.78 -14.36 5.70
C GLY A 134 -7.76 -14.15 4.55
N ASP A 135 -8.85 -14.93 4.56
CA ASP A 135 -9.92 -14.92 3.53
C ASP A 135 -10.81 -13.67 3.56
N ARG A 136 -10.55 -12.73 4.47
CA ARG A 136 -11.34 -11.51 4.64
C ARG A 136 -10.46 -10.31 4.33
N ALA A 137 -11.05 -9.33 3.64
CA ALA A 137 -10.45 -8.03 3.47
C ALA A 137 -10.16 -7.40 4.85
N VAL A 138 -8.91 -7.03 5.08
CA VAL A 138 -8.45 -6.33 6.28
C VAL A 138 -7.85 -5.00 5.87
N PHE A 139 -8.15 -3.98 6.66
CA PHE A 139 -7.66 -2.63 6.48
C PHE A 139 -6.80 -2.24 7.67
N SER A 140 -5.81 -1.38 7.44
CA SER A 140 -5.17 -0.62 8.50
C SER A 140 -5.65 0.84 8.46
N ALA A 141 -5.44 1.54 9.57
CA ALA A 141 -5.68 2.97 9.66
C ALA A 141 -4.54 3.64 10.43
N MET A 142 -4.33 4.93 10.14
CA MET A 142 -3.38 5.78 10.86
C MET A 142 -4.15 6.90 11.54
N ALA A 143 -4.34 6.79 12.85
CA ALA A 143 -5.10 7.75 13.64
C ALA A 143 -4.15 8.74 14.32
N ILE A 144 -3.72 9.76 13.56
CA ILE A 144 -2.87 10.86 14.08
C ILE A 144 -3.66 12.15 14.19
N THR A 145 -4.38 12.54 13.14
CA THR A 145 -5.10 13.81 13.07
C THR A 145 -6.18 13.91 14.14
N GLU A 146 -6.22 15.04 14.84
CA GLU A 146 -7.25 15.39 15.82
C GLU A 146 -7.97 16.67 15.40
N PRO A 147 -9.16 16.99 15.95
CA PRO A 147 -9.92 18.18 15.56
C PRO A 147 -9.13 19.51 15.61
N HIS A 148 -8.10 19.61 16.46
CA HIS A 148 -7.22 20.78 16.58
C HIS A 148 -5.80 20.57 16.06
N ALA A 149 -5.41 19.37 15.62
CA ALA A 149 -4.04 19.04 15.23
C ALA A 149 -4.02 18.23 13.92
N GLY A 150 -3.62 18.91 12.83
CA GLY A 150 -3.39 18.31 11.51
C GLY A 150 -1.94 18.48 11.06
N SER A 151 -1.59 19.68 10.57
CA SER A 151 -0.20 19.97 10.15
C SER A 151 0.80 19.96 11.31
N ASP A 152 0.36 20.31 12.53
CA ASP A 152 1.16 20.21 13.75
C ASP A 152 0.81 18.93 14.52
N THR A 153 1.33 17.81 14.04
CA THR A 153 1.09 16.49 14.65
C THR A 153 1.75 16.34 16.02
N ALA A 154 2.68 17.22 16.39
CA ALA A 154 3.28 17.24 17.72
C ALA A 154 2.32 17.80 18.79
N ALA A 155 1.25 18.50 18.39
CA ALA A 155 0.26 19.10 19.27
C ALA A 155 -0.97 18.21 19.58
N ILE A 156 -0.88 16.89 19.29
CA ILE A 156 -1.93 15.94 19.67
C ILE A 156 -2.18 15.93 21.18
N LYS A 157 -3.43 15.68 21.58
CA LYS A 157 -3.90 15.65 22.97
C LYS A 157 -4.35 14.26 23.41
N THR A 158 -4.43 13.28 22.51
CA THR A 158 -4.68 11.88 22.88
C THR A 158 -3.62 11.43 23.87
N THR A 159 -4.04 11.06 25.08
CA THR A 159 -3.15 10.62 26.16
C THR A 159 -3.15 9.10 26.27
N ALA A 160 -1.96 8.51 26.48
CA ALA A 160 -1.81 7.12 26.90
C ALA A 160 -1.17 7.11 28.30
N VAL A 161 -1.94 6.68 29.31
CA VAL A 161 -1.43 6.52 30.68
C VAL A 161 -1.15 5.05 30.92
N ARG A 162 0.07 4.74 31.36
CA ARG A 162 0.44 3.37 31.74
C ARG A 162 -0.27 2.99 33.04
N ASP A 163 -1.04 1.91 33.00
CA ASP A 163 -1.70 1.30 34.16
C ASP A 163 -1.36 -0.20 34.16
N GLY A 164 -0.49 -0.63 35.09
CA GLY A 164 0.20 -1.93 35.07
C GLY A 164 1.69 -1.86 35.36
#